data_AF-A0A1A8ILH5-F1
#
_entry.id   AF-A0A1A8ILH5-F1
#
_cell.length_a   1.000
_cell.length_b   1.000
_cell.length_c   1.000
_cell.angle_alpha   90.00
_cell.angle_beta   90.00
_cell.angle_gamma   90.00
#
_symmetry.space_group_name_H-M   'P 1'
#
loop_
_entity.id
_entity.type
_entity.pdbx_description
1 polymer ?
#
loop_
_entity_poly.entity_id
_entity_poly.type
_entity_poly.pdbx_seq_one_letter_code
_entity_poly.pdbx_strand_id
1 'polypeptide(L)' 'DGGVHVQCGESRVRITVKRQFFKERRIPFKPEFIRLGFDSIRRSSCGPERPVSEIEMVISTRLQDCGFESRVRMAKGG' A
#
# COMPACT_ATOMS: atom_id res chain seq x y z
N ASP A 1 -5.05 4.73 -14.89
CA ASP A 1 -4.56 4.35 -13.54
C ASP A 1 -5.32 5.08 -12.46
N GLY A 2 -6.13 4.39 -11.64
CA GLY A 2 -6.99 4.96 -10.59
C GLY A 2 -6.25 5.54 -9.37
N GLY A 3 -5.15 6.25 -9.59
CA GLY A 3 -4.41 6.97 -8.57
C GLY A 3 -3.56 6.11 -7.61
N VAL A 4 -3.38 4.81 -7.85
CA VAL A 4 -2.53 3.93 -7.02
C VAL A 4 -1.38 3.37 -7.87
N HIS A 5 -0.16 3.47 -7.36
CA HIS A 5 1.03 2.92 -7.99
C HIS A 5 1.82 2.05 -7.01
N VAL A 6 2.25 0.87 -7.47
CA VAL A 6 2.94 -0.13 -6.65
C VAL A 6 4.34 -0.35 -7.22
N GLN A 7 5.35 -0.26 -6.37
CA GLN A 7 6.74 -0.55 -6.69
C GLN A 7 7.22 -1.70 -5.80
N CYS A 8 7.60 -2.80 -6.44
CA CYS A 8 8.14 -3.98 -5.77
C CYS A 8 9.66 -3.88 -5.73
N GLY A 9 10.22 -3.80 -4.53
CA GLY A 9 11.63 -4.05 -4.29
C GLY A 9 11.88 -5.51 -3.88
N GLU A 10 13.13 -5.81 -3.53
CA GLU A 10 13.55 -7.16 -3.14
C GLU A 10 12.82 -7.68 -1.90
N SER A 11 12.73 -6.88 -0.84
CA SER A 11 12.11 -7.27 0.45
C SER A 11 11.02 -6.30 0.92
N ARG A 12 10.75 -5.25 0.13
CA ARG A 12 9.84 -4.17 0.48
C ARG A 12 8.93 -3.82 -0.68
N VAL A 13 7.74 -3.32 -0.37
CA VAL A 13 6.86 -2.68 -1.33
C VAL A 13 6.70 -1.22 -0.96
N ARG A 14 6.70 -0.36 -2.00
CA ARG A 14 6.36 1.05 -1.89
C ARG A 14 5.08 1.29 -2.68
N ILE A 15 4.06 1.79 -2.01
CA ILE A 15 2.76 2.09 -2.61
C ILE A 15 2.53 3.59 -2.52
N THR A 16 2.31 4.21 -3.68
CA THR A 16 2.01 5.63 -3.80
C THR A 16 0.54 5.78 -4.13
N VAL A 17 -0.19 6.50 -3.28
CA VAL A 17 -1.60 6.81 -3.47
C VAL A 17 -1.74 8.30 -3.76
N LYS A 18 -2.09 8.62 -5.00
CA LYS A 18 -2.37 9.98 -5.46
C LYS A 18 -3.71 10.46 -4.93
N ARG A 19 -3.84 11.76 -4.74
CA ARG A 19 -5.06 12.45 -4.31
C ARG A 19 -6.27 12.15 -5.21
N GLN A 20 -6.04 11.79 -6.46
CA GLN A 20 -7.10 11.35 -7.38
C GLN A 20 -7.87 10.14 -6.84
N PHE A 21 -7.20 9.16 -6.23
CA PHE A 21 -7.86 7.98 -5.63
C PHE A 21 -8.90 8.38 -4.58
N PHE A 22 -8.57 9.38 -3.76
CA PHE A 22 -9.45 9.90 -2.73
C PHE A 22 -10.63 10.68 -3.31
N LYS A 23 -10.38 11.48 -4.37
CA LYS A 23 -11.43 12.24 -5.07
C LYS A 23 -12.47 11.30 -5.70
N GLU A 24 -12.03 10.26 -6.39
CA GLU A 24 -12.92 9.28 -7.05
C GLU A 24 -13.77 8.52 -6.03
N ARG A 25 -13.22 8.25 -4.85
CA ARG A 25 -13.91 7.56 -3.75
C ARG A 25 -14.68 8.48 -2.81
N ARG A 26 -14.63 9.81 -3.03
CA ARG A 26 -15.24 10.85 -2.18
C ARG A 26 -14.81 10.75 -0.71
N ILE A 27 -13.56 10.39 -0.45
CA ILE A 27 -12.97 10.33 0.88
C ILE A 27 -11.99 11.48 1.11
N PRO A 28 -11.83 12.00 2.34
CA PRO A 28 -10.87 13.06 2.62
C PRO A 28 -9.44 12.59 2.39
N PHE A 29 -8.60 13.45 1.80
CA PHE A 29 -7.16 13.20 1.63
C PHE A 29 -6.43 13.30 2.99
N LYS A 30 -6.61 12.29 3.84
CA LYS A 30 -5.96 12.17 5.16
C LYS A 30 -5.44 10.75 5.37
N PRO A 31 -4.30 10.57 6.08
CA PRO A 31 -3.66 9.27 6.22
C PRO A 31 -4.53 8.24 6.96
N GLU A 32 -5.34 8.66 7.93
CA GLU A 32 -6.30 7.80 8.64
C GLU A 32 -7.35 7.10 7.75
N PHE A 33 -7.59 7.56 6.52
CA PHE A 33 -8.54 6.91 5.60
C PHE A 33 -7.90 5.85 4.70
N ILE A 34 -6.59 5.59 4.82
CA ILE A 34 -5.90 4.56 4.04
C ILE A 34 -5.02 3.72 4.94
N ARG A 35 -5.05 2.41 4.70
CA ARG A 35 -4.19 1.43 5.33
C ARG A 35 -3.90 0.28 4.37
N LEU A 36 -2.77 -0.38 4.57
CA LEU A 36 -2.45 -1.65 3.95
C LEU A 36 -2.79 -2.84 4.86
N GLY A 37 -3.36 -3.89 4.28
CA GLY A 37 -3.74 -5.11 4.99
C GLY A 37 -5.16 -5.06 5.56
N PHE A 38 -5.49 -6.01 6.43
CA PHE A 38 -6.80 -6.13 7.06
C PHE A 38 -7.00 -5.12 8.19
N ASP A 39 -8.26 -4.71 8.44
CA ASP A 39 -8.61 -3.73 9.48
C ASP A 39 -8.17 -4.15 10.91
N SER A 40 -8.06 -5.46 11.15
CA SER A 40 -7.60 -6.04 12.42
C SER A 40 -6.10 -5.83 12.69
N ILE A 41 -5.30 -5.56 11.65
CA ILE A 41 -3.85 -5.39 11.78
C ILE A 41 -3.56 -3.97 12.29
N ARG A 42 -3.73 -3.72 13.60
CA ARG A 42 -3.51 -2.40 14.23
C ARG A 42 -2.03 -1.97 14.36
N ARG A 43 -1.16 -2.29 13.40
CA ARG A 43 0.21 -1.76 13.37
C ARG A 43 0.26 -0.38 12.72
N SER A 44 0.87 0.59 13.40
CA SER A 44 1.09 1.95 12.89
C SER A 44 1.91 1.97 11.59
N SER A 45 2.78 0.98 11.39
CA SER A 45 3.63 0.83 10.20
C SER A 45 2.89 0.42 8.92
N CYS A 46 1.61 0.08 8.99
CA CYS A 46 0.80 -0.29 7.82
C CYS A 46 -0.05 0.87 7.27
N GLY A 47 0.06 2.05 7.89
CA GLY A 47 -0.48 3.30 7.35
C GLY A 47 0.58 4.10 6.59
N PRO A 48 0.20 5.24 5.99
CA PRO A 48 1.15 6.14 5.35
C PRO A 48 2.13 6.74 6.36
N GLU A 49 3.41 6.87 5.99
CA GLU A 49 4.47 7.37 6.89
C GLU A 49 4.28 8.87 7.23
N ARG A 50 3.68 9.62 6.29
CA ARG A 50 3.07 10.97 6.35
C ARG A 50 2.77 11.36 4.90
N PRO A 51 1.91 12.35 4.61
CA PRO A 51 1.78 12.87 3.25
C PRO A 51 3.15 13.35 2.77
N VAL A 52 3.63 12.80 1.66
CA VAL A 52 4.93 13.16 1.09
C VAL A 52 4.81 14.46 0.29
N SER A 53 3.60 14.74 -0.18
CA SER A 53 3.19 16.02 -0.76
C SER A 53 1.68 16.25 -0.57
N GLU A 54 1.18 17.41 -1.03
CA GLU A 54 -0.25 17.72 -1.05
C GLU A 54 -1.06 16.88 -2.07
N ILE A 55 -0.37 16.09 -2.90
CA ILE A 55 -0.95 15.33 -3.99
C ILE A 55 -0.74 13.83 -3.86
N GLU A 56 0.11 13.36 -2.96
CA GLU A 56 0.36 11.92 -2.78
C GLU A 56 0.70 11.50 -1.35
N MET A 57 0.31 10.27 -1.01
CA MET A 57 0.69 9.58 0.21
C MET A 57 1.47 8.32 -0.13
N VAL A 58 2.43 7.97 0.72
CA VAL A 58 3.29 6.80 0.50
C VAL A 58 3.20 5.85 1.69
N ILE A 59 3.04 4.56 1.38
CA ILE A 59 3.14 3.45 2.32
C ILE A 59 4.35 2.62 1.92
N SER A 60 5.31 2.46 2.83
CA SER A 60 6.54 1.70 2.59
C SER A 60 6.71 0.62 3.64
N THR A 61 6.47 -0.63 3.28
CA THR A 61 6.45 -1.75 4.24
C THR A 61 7.24 -2.95 3.72
N ARG A 62 7.61 -3.87 4.62
CA ARG A 62 8.27 -5.13 4.26
C ARG A 62 7.24 -6.13 3.76
N LEU A 63 7.67 -7.06 2.91
CA LEU A 63 6.79 -8.11 2.39
C LEU A 63 6.31 -9.09 3.49
N GLN A 64 6.99 -9.19 4.62
CA GLN A 64 6.52 -9.98 5.77
C GLN A 64 5.54 -9.24 6.69
N ASP A 65 5.33 -7.94 6.49
CA ASP A 65 4.48 -7.12 7.35
C ASP A 65 3.07 -6.95 6.76
N CYS A 66 2.14 -6.40 7.53
CA CYS A 66 0.81 -6.00 7.04
C CYS A 66 -0.03 -7.10 6.35
N GLY A 67 0.30 -8.37 6.57
CA GLY A 67 -0.50 -9.51 6.11
C GLY A 67 -0.39 -9.81 4.62
N PHE A 68 0.75 -9.52 3.97
CA PHE A 68 0.95 -10.00 2.59
C PHE A 68 0.88 -11.51 2.50
N GLU A 69 0.23 -11.99 1.45
CA GLU A 69 0.22 -13.40 1.08
C GLU A 69 1.20 -13.65 -0.06
N SER A 70 1.92 -14.77 0.02
CA SER A 70 2.80 -15.23 -1.05
C SER A 70 2.28 -16.55 -1.61
N ARG A 71 2.29 -16.71 -2.93
CA ARG A 71 1.89 -17.94 -3.61
C ARG A 71 3.01 -18.37 -4.54
N VAL A 72 3.58 -19.54 -4.28
CA VAL A 72 4.61 -20.13 -5.14
C VAL A 72 3.92 -21.07 -6.12
N ARG A 73 4.13 -20.84 -7.43
CA ARG A 73 3.71 -21.77 -8.47
C ARG A 73 4.93 -22.59 -8.88
N MET A 74 4.91 -23.87 -8.58
CA MET A 74 5.95 -24.78 -9.08
C MET A 74 5.75 -24.96 -10.58
N ALA A 75 6.77 -24.66 -11.38
CA ALA A 75 6.81 -25.11 -12.76
C ALA A 75 7.02 -26.62 -12.76
N LYS A 76 6.23 -27.38 -13.52
CA LYS A 76 6.55 -28.78 -13.78
C LYS A 76 7.89 -28.82 -14.50
N GLY A 77 8.90 -29.41 -13.87
CA GLY A 77 10.15 -29.75 -14.54
C GLY A 77 9.85 -30.66 -15.72
N GLY A 78 10.46 -30.34 -16.87
CA GLY A 78 10.44 -31.17 -18.07
C GLY A 78 11.29 -32.42 -17.91
#